data_AF-A0A1M3FAQ9-F1
#
_entry.id   AF-A0A1M3FAQ9-F1
#
_cell.length_a   1.000
_cell.length_b   1.000
_cell.length_c   1.000
_cell.angle_alpha   90.00
_cell.angle_beta   90.00
_cell.angle_gamma   90.00
#
_symmetry.space_group_name_H-M   'P 1'
#
loop_
_entity.id
_entity.type
_entity.pdbx_description
1 polymer ?
#
loop_
_entity_poly.entity_id
_entity_poly.type
_entity_poly.pdbx_seq_one_letter_code
_entity_poly.pdbx_strand_id
1 'polypeptide(L)'
;MIKSGRYGGFVTWEPSRAGRDMAIYVQLRAACQQAGVLYLTHGRVYDFSRSDDAFMLGFEFLRAEADANTMHERQLRTARLNAEKGRPHGRLPYGYRRIYDEHTGALIRQEPDPHTGELVRWMVREVLAGVPVLTVANTLQDQGEPTPQGPRKDSVPRGWLTMTVKQVLRNPTIAGQRVYRGQVVGEAAWEPLISIEDFTRLQRILFDPSRRVHVSDGVTPKGLLSHIARCHYCGRPLTRTTFKARGRAPVQPRIPKYHCRFRGCYKVVIAAGWVDQLVSETAVAWFSRQENIAMLTAEGEDWAARSTQAELRVVELQTRLDEAADQYAAGAVTLATLSRVEATLRPQIEQAQRAAVPPVGDDGIRALVTADDIRAAWEATDLREKRRILKAVFEIRITKAPRLGSRTMQPERVLITPRVQHATRPTSEAPLGTQ
;
A
#
# COMPACT_ATOMS: atom_id res chain seq x y z
N MET A 1 -22.24 24.80 -1.91
CA MET A 1 -23.67 24.83 -1.48
C MET A 1 -24.10 26.21 -1.03
N ILE A 2 -23.50 26.81 0.00
CA ILE A 2 -23.91 28.15 0.49
C ILE A 2 -23.84 29.23 -0.60
N LYS A 3 -22.75 29.23 -1.39
CA LYS A 3 -22.58 30.16 -2.53
C LYS A 3 -23.62 30.04 -3.65
N SER A 4 -24.47 29.00 -3.69
CA SER A 4 -25.49 28.88 -4.74
C SER A 4 -26.74 29.73 -4.46
N GLY A 5 -26.86 30.36 -3.29
CA GLY A 5 -28.00 31.22 -2.93
C GLY A 5 -29.35 30.50 -2.81
N ARG A 6 -29.37 29.17 -2.89
CA ARG A 6 -30.60 28.35 -2.88
C ARG A 6 -31.17 28.09 -1.48
N TYR A 7 -30.45 28.50 -0.43
CA TYR A 7 -30.77 28.18 0.96
C TYR A 7 -30.70 29.45 1.80
N GLY A 8 -31.70 29.70 2.65
CA GLY A 8 -31.73 30.87 3.54
C GLY A 8 -31.04 30.67 4.90
N GLY A 9 -30.67 29.43 5.23
CA GLY A 9 -30.03 29.09 6.51
C GLY A 9 -29.08 27.91 6.43
N PHE A 10 -28.02 27.96 7.23
CA PHE A 10 -27.06 26.88 7.46
C PHE A 10 -27.10 26.49 8.95
N VAL A 11 -27.40 25.23 9.24
CA VAL A 11 -27.67 24.76 10.61
C VAL A 11 -26.59 23.79 11.08
N THR A 12 -26.03 24.02 12.26
CA THR A 12 -25.20 23.03 12.97
C THR A 12 -25.62 22.87 14.42
N TRP A 13 -25.52 21.66 14.94
CA TRP A 13 -25.79 21.40 16.36
C TRP A 13 -24.85 22.18 17.30
N GLU A 14 -23.57 22.22 16.95
CA GLU A 14 -22.51 22.97 17.64
C GLU A 14 -21.53 23.54 16.58
N PRO A 15 -20.86 24.69 16.82
CA PRO A 15 -19.90 25.27 15.88
C PRO A 15 -18.78 24.30 15.49
N SER A 16 -18.35 23.46 16.43
CA SER A 16 -17.29 22.46 16.23
C SER A 16 -17.62 21.39 15.16
N ARG A 17 -18.88 21.31 14.69
CA ARG A 17 -19.33 20.42 13.60
C ARG A 17 -19.19 21.05 12.21
N ALA A 18 -19.16 22.38 12.10
CA ALA A 18 -18.86 23.06 10.85
C ALA A 18 -17.36 22.99 10.51
N GLY A 19 -16.52 22.83 11.54
CA GLY A 19 -15.07 22.72 11.45
C GLY A 19 -14.43 23.18 12.75
N ARG A 20 -13.19 22.74 13.00
CA ARG A 20 -12.37 23.21 14.14
C ARG A 20 -11.19 24.05 13.69
N ASP A 21 -11.26 24.53 12.46
CA ASP A 21 -10.20 25.27 11.77
C ASP A 21 -10.74 26.68 11.48
N MET A 22 -10.05 27.69 12.00
CA MET A 22 -10.42 29.09 11.80
C MET A 22 -10.46 29.49 10.32
N ALA A 23 -9.65 28.87 9.47
CA ALA A 23 -9.67 29.12 8.03
C ALA A 23 -11.03 28.71 7.40
N ILE A 24 -11.64 27.64 7.90
CA ILE A 24 -12.98 27.21 7.47
C ILE A 24 -14.03 28.23 7.93
N TYR A 25 -13.94 28.73 9.17
CA TYR A 25 -14.84 29.79 9.65
C TYR A 25 -14.75 31.05 8.80
N VAL A 26 -13.55 31.52 8.45
CA VAL A 26 -13.37 32.72 7.60
C VAL A 26 -14.04 32.54 6.24
N GLN A 27 -13.86 31.37 5.62
CA GLN A 27 -14.50 31.05 4.33
C GLN A 27 -16.03 30.94 4.45
N LEU A 28 -16.51 30.33 5.54
CA LEU A 28 -17.93 30.14 5.82
C LEU A 28 -18.64 31.48 6.06
N ARG A 29 -18.05 32.35 6.88
CA ARG A 29 -18.52 33.72 7.10
C ARG A 29 -18.62 34.49 5.78
N ALA A 30 -17.56 34.48 4.97
CA ALA A 30 -17.54 35.17 3.69
C ALA A 30 -18.63 34.65 2.74
N ALA A 31 -18.81 33.32 2.68
CA ALA A 31 -19.85 32.71 1.85
C ALA A 31 -21.26 33.05 2.34
N CYS A 32 -21.50 33.07 3.65
CA CYS A 32 -22.79 33.43 4.21
C CYS A 32 -23.12 34.92 4.04
N GLN A 33 -22.13 35.82 4.21
CA GLN A 33 -22.31 37.25 3.94
C GLN A 33 -22.65 37.51 2.46
N GLN A 34 -21.92 36.87 1.54
CA GLN A 34 -22.15 37.05 0.10
C GLN A 34 -23.51 36.54 -0.37
N ALA A 35 -24.00 35.45 0.24
CA ALA A 35 -25.24 34.80 -0.17
C ALA A 35 -26.46 35.16 0.71
N GLY A 36 -26.30 36.01 1.73
CA GLY A 36 -27.38 36.38 2.66
C GLY A 36 -27.91 35.20 3.49
N VAL A 37 -27.06 34.22 3.78
CA VAL A 37 -27.45 32.97 4.46
C VAL A 37 -27.25 33.12 5.96
N LEU A 38 -28.30 32.87 6.74
CA LEU A 38 -28.23 32.88 8.21
C LEU A 38 -27.53 31.63 8.75
N TYR A 39 -26.79 31.77 9.85
CA TYR A 39 -26.16 30.63 10.52
C TYR A 39 -26.92 30.30 11.79
N LEU A 40 -27.36 29.05 11.97
CA LEU A 40 -28.12 28.62 13.13
C LEU A 40 -27.34 27.57 13.92
N THR A 41 -27.10 27.82 15.22
CA THR A 41 -26.49 26.84 16.13
C THR A 41 -26.86 27.09 17.58
N HIS A 42 -26.87 26.04 18.41
CA HIS A 42 -27.31 26.11 19.81
C HIS A 42 -28.66 26.82 20.02
N GLY A 43 -29.58 26.70 19.05
CA GLY A 43 -30.89 27.37 19.10
C GLY A 43 -30.84 28.89 18.87
N ARG A 44 -29.68 29.47 18.52
CA ARG A 44 -29.51 30.88 18.18
C ARG A 44 -29.32 31.06 16.68
N VAL A 45 -29.81 32.19 16.16
CA VAL A 45 -29.64 32.62 14.76
C VAL A 45 -28.58 33.73 14.72
N TYR A 46 -27.63 33.59 13.80
CA TYR A 46 -26.55 34.53 13.56
C TYR A 46 -26.66 35.08 12.13
N ASP A 47 -26.67 36.40 12.02
CA ASP A 47 -26.60 37.11 10.74
C ASP A 47 -25.22 37.76 10.58
N PHE A 48 -24.42 37.25 9.65
CA PHE A 48 -23.07 37.78 9.43
C PHE A 48 -23.03 39.18 8.81
N SER A 49 -24.15 39.78 8.40
CA SER A 49 -24.22 41.19 8.06
C SER A 49 -24.05 42.10 9.30
N ARG A 50 -24.34 41.57 10.50
CA ARG A 50 -24.23 42.27 11.78
C ARG A 50 -22.85 42.01 12.41
N SER A 51 -22.18 43.08 12.84
CA SER A 51 -20.86 43.01 13.48
C SER A 51 -20.86 42.09 14.70
N ASP A 52 -21.88 42.20 15.54
CA ASP A 52 -21.96 41.50 16.82
C ASP A 52 -22.15 40.00 16.63
N ASP A 53 -23.01 39.59 15.70
CA ASP A 53 -23.26 38.18 15.39
C ASP A 53 -22.01 37.54 14.73
N ALA A 54 -21.33 38.29 13.86
CA ALA A 54 -20.06 37.84 13.29
C ALA A 54 -18.96 37.70 14.35
N PHE A 55 -18.82 38.67 15.26
CA PHE A 55 -17.86 38.62 16.35
C PHE A 55 -18.13 37.46 17.31
N MET A 56 -19.37 37.31 17.78
CA MET A 56 -19.75 36.28 18.74
C MET A 56 -19.52 34.87 18.19
N LEU A 57 -19.96 34.60 16.96
CA LEU A 57 -19.74 33.29 16.36
C LEU A 57 -18.25 33.05 16.07
N GLY A 58 -17.50 34.09 15.66
CA GLY A 58 -16.05 33.99 15.49
C GLY A 58 -15.31 33.65 16.78
N PHE A 59 -15.73 34.26 17.90
CA PHE A 59 -15.22 33.93 19.23
C PHE A 59 -15.53 32.47 19.63
N GLU A 60 -16.72 31.95 19.31
CA GLU A 60 -17.06 30.54 19.56
C GLU A 60 -16.15 29.57 18.77
N PHE A 61 -15.84 29.88 17.51
CA PHE A 61 -14.90 29.08 16.71
C PHE A 61 -13.47 29.13 17.27
N LEU A 62 -12.98 30.32 17.65
CA LEU A 62 -11.66 30.48 18.29
C LEU A 62 -11.57 29.69 19.60
N ARG A 63 -12.62 29.75 20.43
CA ARG A 63 -12.68 28.98 21.67
C ARG A 63 -12.67 27.47 21.39
N ALA A 64 -13.45 27.01 20.41
CA ALA A 64 -13.49 25.60 20.05
C ALA A 64 -12.13 25.08 19.55
N GLU A 65 -11.37 25.91 18.82
CA GLU A 65 -10.00 25.60 18.41
C GLU A 65 -9.04 25.54 19.61
N ALA A 66 -9.11 26.53 20.50
CA ALA A 66 -8.28 26.55 21.72
C ALA A 66 -8.56 25.34 22.64
N ASP A 67 -9.83 24.97 22.80
CA ASP A 67 -10.25 23.78 23.56
C ASP A 67 -9.71 22.49 22.89
N ALA A 68 -9.79 22.40 21.55
CA ALA A 68 -9.24 21.26 20.81
C ALA A 68 -7.71 21.15 20.95
N ASN A 69 -6.99 22.27 20.86
CA ASN A 69 -5.54 22.32 21.05
C ASN A 69 -5.15 21.90 22.47
N THR A 70 -5.86 22.41 23.48
CA THR A 70 -5.66 22.02 24.89
C THR A 70 -5.91 20.52 25.09
N MET A 71 -6.97 19.97 24.48
CA MET A 71 -7.25 18.52 24.53
C MET A 71 -6.16 17.71 23.83
N HIS A 72 -5.66 18.18 22.69
CA HIS A 72 -4.57 17.53 21.96
C HIS A 72 -3.27 17.52 22.77
N GLU A 73 -2.89 18.65 23.36
CA GLU A 73 -1.74 18.75 24.26
C GLU A 73 -1.86 17.81 25.47
N ARG A 74 -3.05 17.75 26.09
CA ARG A 74 -3.32 16.82 27.20
C ARG A 74 -3.22 15.36 26.78
N GLN A 75 -3.69 15.01 25.58
CA GLN A 75 -3.58 13.66 25.05
C GLN A 75 -2.12 13.30 24.77
N LEU A 76 -1.35 14.18 24.13
CA LEU A 76 0.09 13.99 23.89
C LEU A 76 0.88 13.85 25.20
N ARG A 77 0.57 14.70 26.19
CA ARG A 77 1.18 14.62 27.53
C ARG A 77 0.85 13.27 28.18
N THR A 78 -0.41 12.85 28.13
CA THR A 78 -0.84 11.56 28.66
C THR A 78 -0.17 10.38 27.94
N ALA A 79 -0.06 10.45 26.61
CA ALA A 79 0.60 9.44 25.80
C ALA A 79 2.09 9.31 26.15
N ARG A 80 2.78 10.44 26.30
CA ARG A 80 4.18 10.50 26.76
C ARG A 80 4.34 9.91 28.16
N LEU A 81 3.54 10.35 29.13
CA LEU A 81 3.59 9.84 30.51
C LEU A 81 3.31 8.33 30.58
N ASN A 82 2.37 7.84 29.77
CA ASN A 82 2.10 6.40 29.67
C ASN A 82 3.27 5.64 29.03
N ALA A 83 3.94 6.24 28.05
CA ALA A 83 5.14 5.64 27.45
C ALA A 83 6.32 5.61 28.44
N GLU A 84 6.54 6.67 29.21
CA GLU A 84 7.55 6.72 30.29
C GLU A 84 7.25 5.68 31.39
N LYS A 85 5.97 5.42 31.68
CA LYS A 85 5.52 4.33 32.58
C LYS A 85 5.57 2.93 31.94
N GLY A 86 6.12 2.77 30.75
CA GLY A 86 6.23 1.47 30.08
C GLY A 86 4.90 0.86 29.63
N ARG A 87 3.78 1.60 29.67
CA ARG A 87 2.44 1.04 29.42
C ARG A 87 2.22 0.69 27.95
N PRO A 88 1.46 -0.38 27.64
CA PRO A 88 1.11 -0.74 26.28
C PRO A 88 0.39 0.39 25.54
N HIS A 89 0.71 0.58 24.26
CA HIS A 89 0.02 1.53 23.39
C HIS A 89 -0.08 0.99 21.96
N GLY A 90 -1.04 1.51 21.19
CA GLY A 90 -1.21 1.19 19.78
C GLY A 90 -1.56 -0.28 19.50
N ARG A 91 -1.10 -0.77 18.35
CA ARG A 91 -1.36 -2.12 17.85
C ARG A 91 -0.71 -3.20 18.73
N LEU A 92 -1.41 -4.31 18.94
CA LEU A 92 -0.88 -5.49 19.62
C LEU A 92 0.35 -6.04 18.87
N PRO A 93 1.53 -6.10 19.52
CA PRO A 93 2.72 -6.74 18.96
C PRO A 93 2.50 -8.25 18.82
N TYR A 94 3.08 -8.85 17.78
CA TYR A 94 3.00 -10.30 17.61
C TYR A 94 3.75 -11.03 18.72
N GLY A 95 3.18 -12.14 19.21
CA GLY A 95 3.70 -12.88 20.36
C GLY A 95 3.13 -12.43 21.71
N TYR A 96 2.24 -11.45 21.73
CA TYR A 96 1.60 -10.93 22.92
C TYR A 96 0.08 -11.00 22.82
N ARG A 97 -0.58 -11.07 23.98
CA ARG A 97 -2.02 -10.88 24.15
C ARG A 97 -2.29 -9.78 25.19
N ARG A 98 -3.48 -9.19 25.13
CA ARG A 98 -3.95 -8.18 26.10
C ARG A 98 -5.09 -8.75 26.92
N ILE A 99 -4.99 -8.60 28.23
CA ILE A 99 -6.02 -8.98 29.19
C ILE A 99 -6.75 -7.71 29.60
N TYR A 100 -8.06 -7.72 29.40
CA TYR A 100 -8.95 -6.62 29.72
C TYR A 100 -9.83 -6.98 30.89
N ASP A 101 -10.20 -5.99 31.67
CA ASP A 101 -11.20 -6.12 32.72
C ASP A 101 -12.58 -6.28 32.07
N GLU A 102 -13.29 -7.35 32.42
CA GLU A 102 -14.55 -7.72 31.78
C GLU A 102 -15.69 -6.73 32.07
N HIS A 103 -15.61 -5.99 33.17
CA HIS A 103 -16.66 -5.06 33.59
C HIS A 103 -16.41 -3.65 33.06
N THR A 104 -15.17 -3.18 33.13
CA THR A 104 -14.78 -1.80 32.78
C THR A 104 -14.22 -1.67 31.36
N GLY A 105 -13.83 -2.78 30.73
CA GLY A 105 -13.12 -2.79 29.45
C GLY A 105 -11.71 -2.19 29.52
N ALA A 106 -11.22 -1.89 30.73
CA ALA A 106 -9.90 -1.32 30.93
C ALA A 106 -8.80 -2.35 30.64
N LEU A 107 -7.71 -1.92 30.01
CA LEU A 107 -6.56 -2.79 29.81
C LEU A 107 -5.88 -3.08 31.16
N ILE A 108 -5.92 -4.33 31.61
CA ILE A 108 -5.25 -4.76 32.84
C ILE A 108 -3.76 -4.91 32.58
N ARG A 109 -3.39 -5.74 31.60
CA ARG A 109 -1.99 -6.00 31.26
C ARG A 109 -1.82 -6.56 29.86
N GLN A 110 -0.57 -6.50 29.38
CA GLN A 110 -0.11 -7.21 28.20
C GLN A 110 0.85 -8.30 28.65
N GLU A 111 0.69 -9.52 28.15
CA GLU A 111 1.51 -10.68 28.52
C GLU A 111 1.84 -11.52 27.29
N PRO A 112 2.92 -12.33 27.33
CA PRO A 112 3.23 -13.29 26.29
C PRO A 112 2.02 -14.16 25.94
N ASP A 113 1.74 -14.27 24.66
CA ASP A 113 0.73 -15.21 24.18
C ASP A 113 1.31 -16.63 24.20
N PRO A 114 0.60 -17.64 24.74
CA PRO A 114 1.15 -18.99 24.89
C PRO A 114 1.58 -19.65 23.57
N HIS A 115 0.91 -19.35 22.45
CA HIS A 115 1.22 -19.94 21.15
C HIS A 115 2.17 -19.05 20.36
N THR A 116 1.73 -17.84 20.02
CA THR A 116 2.50 -16.93 19.17
C THR A 116 3.75 -16.39 19.89
N GLY A 117 3.75 -16.33 21.23
CA GLY A 117 4.92 -16.01 22.02
C GLY A 117 6.00 -17.08 21.89
N GLU A 118 5.64 -18.36 21.96
CA GLU A 118 6.58 -19.46 21.74
C GLU A 118 7.12 -19.51 20.31
N LEU A 119 6.31 -19.14 19.31
CA LEU A 119 6.81 -18.96 17.94
C LEU A 119 7.89 -17.87 17.87
N VAL A 120 7.72 -16.75 18.59
CA VAL A 120 8.75 -15.71 18.65
C VAL A 120 10.01 -16.22 19.33
N ARG A 121 9.89 -16.91 20.47
CA ARG A 121 11.05 -17.51 21.16
C ARG A 121 11.78 -18.50 20.25
N TRP A 122 11.03 -19.35 19.54
CA TRP A 122 11.59 -20.30 18.57
C TRP A 122 12.31 -19.58 17.43
N MET A 123 11.69 -18.58 16.79
CA MET A 123 12.32 -17.80 15.72
C MET A 123 13.65 -17.18 16.17
N VAL A 124 13.71 -16.66 17.40
CA VAL A 124 14.93 -16.08 17.98
C VAL A 124 16.01 -17.14 18.16
N ARG A 125 15.67 -18.28 18.78
CA ARG A 125 16.60 -19.41 18.98
C ARG A 125 17.23 -19.88 17.66
N GLU A 126 16.41 -20.08 16.63
CA GLU A 126 16.88 -20.53 15.31
C GLU A 126 17.85 -19.51 14.67
N VAL A 127 17.51 -18.22 14.70
CA VAL A 127 18.36 -17.19 14.10
C VAL A 127 19.68 -17.02 14.87
N LEU A 128 19.65 -17.11 16.20
CA LEU A 128 20.86 -17.11 17.03
C LEU A 128 21.74 -18.35 16.78
N ALA A 129 21.13 -19.50 16.48
CA ALA A 129 21.83 -20.71 16.05
C ALA A 129 22.37 -20.63 14.60
N GLY A 130 22.15 -19.52 13.90
CA GLY A 130 22.67 -19.29 12.55
C GLY A 130 21.76 -19.78 11.42
N VAL A 131 20.54 -20.23 11.73
CA VAL A 131 19.57 -20.65 10.72
C VAL A 131 19.15 -19.44 9.87
N PRO A 132 19.19 -19.55 8.52
CA PRO A 132 18.78 -18.44 7.67
C PRO A 132 17.32 -18.03 7.92
N VAL A 133 17.06 -16.71 8.01
CA VAL A 133 15.71 -16.16 8.23
C VAL A 133 14.69 -16.63 7.17
N LEU A 134 15.16 -16.92 5.96
CA LEU A 134 14.32 -17.52 4.91
C LEU A 134 13.84 -18.92 5.30
N THR A 135 14.71 -19.75 5.88
CA THR A 135 14.36 -21.10 6.37
C THR A 135 13.33 -21.01 7.49
N VAL A 136 13.54 -20.10 8.45
CA VAL A 136 12.58 -19.84 9.55
C VAL A 136 11.20 -19.45 8.99
N ALA A 137 11.13 -18.49 8.06
CA ALA A 137 9.88 -18.10 7.43
C ALA A 137 9.22 -19.26 6.67
N ASN A 138 10.01 -20.07 5.99
CA ASN A 138 9.53 -21.23 5.25
C ASN A 138 8.93 -22.28 6.20
N THR A 139 9.57 -22.58 7.33
CA THR A 139 9.09 -23.55 8.32
C THR A 139 7.73 -23.12 8.90
N LEU A 140 7.60 -21.87 9.33
CA LEU A 140 6.33 -21.33 9.83
C LEU A 140 5.23 -21.39 8.75
N GLN A 141 5.60 -21.15 7.48
CA GLN A 141 4.67 -21.26 6.37
C GLN A 141 4.18 -22.69 6.14
N ASP A 142 5.04 -23.70 6.28
CA ASP A 142 4.67 -25.11 6.13
C ASP A 142 3.77 -25.61 7.24
N GLN A 143 4.04 -25.14 8.46
CA GLN A 143 3.25 -25.45 9.64
C GLN A 143 1.89 -24.73 9.65
N GLY A 144 1.67 -23.80 8.71
CA GLY A 144 0.42 -23.04 8.62
C GLY A 144 0.28 -22.00 9.73
N GLU A 145 1.39 -21.57 10.34
CA GLU A 145 1.36 -20.71 11.52
C GLU A 145 0.79 -19.30 11.19
N PRO A 146 0.00 -18.71 12.10
CA PRO A 146 -0.69 -17.46 11.82
C PRO A 146 0.31 -16.30 11.73
N THR A 147 0.25 -15.53 10.64
CA THR A 147 1.10 -14.34 10.51
C THR A 147 0.58 -13.15 11.34
N PRO A 148 1.43 -12.17 11.72
CA PRO A 148 1.03 -10.98 12.49
C PRO A 148 -0.12 -10.14 11.91
N GLN A 149 -0.38 -10.26 10.62
CA GLN A 149 -1.46 -9.56 9.92
C GLN A 149 -2.26 -10.58 9.12
N GLY A 150 -3.58 -10.64 9.34
CA GLY A 150 -4.48 -11.39 8.46
C GLY A 150 -4.43 -10.93 6.99
N PRO A 151 -5.03 -11.69 6.07
CA PRO A 151 -5.07 -11.36 4.64
C PRO A 151 -5.47 -9.89 4.38
N ARG A 152 -4.83 -9.19 3.42
CA ARG A 152 -5.24 -7.79 3.07
C ARG A 152 -6.60 -7.74 2.35
N LYS A 153 -6.97 -8.84 1.70
CA LYS A 153 -8.22 -9.11 0.98
C LYS A 153 -8.40 -10.63 0.97
N ASP A 154 -9.63 -11.11 0.87
CA ASP A 154 -9.98 -12.54 0.86
C ASP A 154 -9.29 -13.35 -0.26
N SER A 155 -8.64 -12.69 -1.22
CA SER A 155 -8.04 -13.29 -2.42
C SER A 155 -6.52 -13.41 -2.43
N VAL A 156 -5.77 -12.85 -1.47
CA VAL A 156 -4.30 -12.98 -1.43
C VAL A 156 -3.86 -13.54 -0.08
N PRO A 157 -3.52 -14.84 0.02
CA PRO A 157 -3.00 -15.40 1.25
C PRO A 157 -1.71 -14.69 1.65
N ARG A 158 -1.72 -14.08 2.84
CA ARG A 158 -0.49 -13.64 3.49
C ARG A 158 0.21 -14.86 4.06
N GLY A 159 1.51 -14.91 3.79
CA GLY A 159 2.37 -15.96 4.28
C GLY A 159 3.56 -15.37 5.00
N TRP A 160 4.26 -16.21 5.74
CA TRP A 160 5.53 -15.88 6.34
C TRP A 160 6.54 -15.54 5.24
N LEU A 161 7.06 -14.32 5.31
CA LEU A 161 8.11 -13.82 4.46
C LEU A 161 9.31 -13.47 5.32
N THR A 162 10.49 -13.49 4.70
CA THR A 162 11.74 -13.06 5.37
C THR A 162 11.59 -11.67 5.98
N MET A 163 10.91 -10.73 5.31
CA MET A 163 10.67 -9.40 5.85
C MET A 163 9.71 -9.40 7.04
N THR A 164 8.68 -10.25 7.04
CA THR A 164 7.75 -10.38 8.16
C THR A 164 8.48 -10.89 9.41
N VAL A 165 9.29 -11.94 9.27
CA VAL A 165 10.13 -12.46 10.37
C VAL A 165 11.08 -11.38 10.87
N LYS A 166 11.80 -10.70 9.96
CA LYS A 166 12.71 -9.60 10.35
C LYS A 166 11.98 -8.48 11.09
N GLN A 167 10.76 -8.12 10.70
CA GLN A 167 9.99 -7.07 11.37
C GLN A 167 9.62 -7.47 12.80
N VAL A 168 9.23 -8.74 13.02
CA VAL A 168 8.95 -9.26 14.36
C VAL A 168 10.24 -9.27 15.20
N LEU A 169 11.32 -9.84 14.67
CA LEU A 169 12.60 -10.00 15.36
C LEU A 169 13.37 -8.68 15.62
N ARG A 170 13.05 -7.61 14.88
CA ARG A 170 13.63 -6.27 15.08
C ARG A 170 12.84 -5.42 16.08
N ASN A 171 11.64 -5.84 16.47
CA ASN A 171 10.80 -5.03 17.34
C ASN A 171 11.33 -5.09 18.78
N PRO A 172 11.78 -3.97 19.39
CA PRO A 172 12.28 -3.95 20.77
C PRO A 172 11.26 -4.41 21.82
N THR A 173 9.97 -4.40 21.47
CA THR A 173 8.89 -4.88 22.35
C THR A 173 9.09 -6.33 22.79
N ILE A 174 9.66 -7.20 21.94
CA ILE A 174 9.89 -8.62 22.29
C ILE A 174 10.94 -8.78 23.40
N ALA A 175 11.78 -7.77 23.61
CA ALA A 175 12.79 -7.70 24.66
C ALA A 175 12.33 -6.87 25.87
N GLY A 176 11.03 -6.57 25.98
CA GLY A 176 10.48 -5.77 27.08
C GLY A 176 10.86 -4.29 27.00
N GLN A 177 11.17 -3.76 25.81
CA GLN A 177 11.48 -2.34 25.64
C GLN A 177 10.29 -1.56 25.09
N ARG A 178 9.99 -0.41 25.70
CA ARG A 178 8.92 0.49 25.28
C ARG A 178 9.43 1.48 24.24
N VAL A 179 8.78 1.51 23.07
CA VAL A 179 9.15 2.42 21.96
C VAL A 179 8.14 3.53 21.74
N TYR A 180 8.52 4.79 21.91
CA TYR A 180 7.68 5.95 21.64
C TYR A 180 8.32 6.82 20.56
N ARG A 181 7.57 7.18 19.52
CA ARG A 181 8.04 7.94 18.35
C ARG A 181 9.35 7.40 17.74
N GLY A 182 9.43 6.07 17.61
CA GLY A 182 10.59 5.39 17.02
C GLY A 182 11.81 5.24 17.95
N GLN A 183 11.75 5.77 19.17
CA GLN A 183 12.84 5.69 20.15
C GLN A 183 12.47 4.80 21.33
N VAL A 184 13.42 4.03 21.84
CA VAL A 184 13.26 3.28 23.10
C VAL A 184 13.27 4.27 24.25
N VAL A 185 12.16 4.36 24.99
CA VAL A 185 12.01 5.30 26.12
C VAL A 185 12.26 4.67 27.48
N GLY A 186 12.30 3.34 27.56
CA GLY A 186 12.57 2.62 28.81
C GLY A 186 12.07 1.19 28.80
N GLU A 187 12.06 0.58 29.98
CA GLU A 187 11.50 -0.74 30.21
C GLU A 187 9.98 -0.71 30.08
N ALA A 188 9.44 -1.78 29.51
CA ALA A 188 8.02 -1.96 29.35
C ALA A 188 7.39 -2.64 30.58
N ALA A 189 6.11 -2.38 30.81
CA ALA A 189 5.37 -2.96 31.92
C ALA A 189 4.93 -4.42 31.67
N TRP A 190 5.32 -5.03 30.54
CA TRP A 190 4.97 -6.40 30.19
C TRP A 190 6.20 -7.31 30.25
N GLU A 191 5.95 -8.60 30.48
CA GLU A 191 7.01 -9.61 30.49
C GLU A 191 7.71 -9.71 29.11
N PRO A 192 9.04 -9.70 29.06
CA PRO A 192 9.77 -9.86 27.81
C PRO A 192 9.68 -11.30 27.27
N LEU A 193 9.58 -11.45 25.94
CA LEU A 193 9.66 -12.76 25.27
C LEU A 193 11.11 -13.28 25.21
N ILE A 194 12.10 -12.39 25.21
CA ILE A 194 13.52 -12.75 25.21
C ILE A 194 14.32 -11.78 26.07
N SER A 195 15.51 -12.20 26.48
CA SER A 195 16.43 -11.32 27.21
C SER A 195 16.90 -10.14 26.34
N ILE A 196 17.25 -9.03 26.98
CA ILE A 196 17.85 -7.87 26.29
C ILE A 196 19.19 -8.23 25.63
N GLU A 197 19.92 -9.18 26.23
CA GLU A 197 21.18 -9.70 25.69
C GLU A 197 20.96 -10.44 24.37
N ASP A 198 20.01 -11.38 24.35
CA ASP A 198 19.65 -12.13 23.14
C ASP A 198 19.12 -11.20 22.05
N PHE A 199 18.30 -10.20 22.42
CA PHE A 199 17.83 -9.20 21.48
C PHE A 199 18.98 -8.40 20.87
N THR A 200 19.96 -7.99 21.69
CA THR A 200 21.14 -7.27 21.22
C THR A 200 21.98 -8.12 20.27
N ARG A 201 22.22 -9.40 20.61
CA ARG A 201 22.92 -10.37 19.73
C ARG A 201 22.16 -10.56 18.42
N LEU A 202 20.84 -10.69 18.49
CA LEU A 202 19.96 -10.81 17.34
C LEU A 202 20.02 -9.58 16.42
N GLN A 203 19.97 -8.36 16.98
CA GLN A 203 20.08 -7.13 16.18
C GLN A 203 21.42 -7.08 15.44
N ARG A 204 22.54 -7.45 16.09
CA ARG A 204 23.85 -7.53 15.41
C ARG A 204 23.80 -8.46 14.20
N ILE A 205 23.23 -9.65 14.35
CA ILE A 205 23.07 -10.62 13.24
C ILE A 205 22.18 -10.06 12.11
N LEU A 206 21.09 -9.39 12.45
CA LEU A 206 20.09 -8.92 11.48
C LEU A 206 20.48 -7.62 10.75
N PHE A 207 21.37 -6.83 11.33
CA PHE A 207 21.87 -5.57 10.76
C PHE A 207 23.30 -5.66 10.20
N ASP A 208 23.99 -6.79 10.41
CA ASP A 208 25.32 -7.07 9.84
C ASP A 208 25.37 -6.75 8.33
N PRO A 209 26.11 -5.69 7.94
CA PRO A 209 26.22 -5.29 6.55
C PRO A 209 26.89 -6.36 5.68
N SER A 210 27.78 -7.18 6.24
CA SER A 210 28.48 -8.25 5.52
C SER A 210 27.54 -9.36 5.06
N ARG A 211 26.36 -9.49 5.69
CA ARG A 211 25.29 -10.42 5.30
C ARG A 211 24.36 -9.84 4.25
N ARG A 212 24.54 -8.59 3.82
CA ARG A 212 23.86 -8.07 2.64
C ARG A 212 24.47 -8.78 1.44
N VAL A 213 23.71 -9.68 0.82
CA VAL A 213 24.03 -10.11 -0.54
C VAL A 213 24.03 -8.84 -1.37
N HIS A 214 25.19 -8.41 -1.84
CA HIS A 214 25.30 -7.32 -2.80
C HIS A 214 24.33 -7.63 -3.93
N VAL A 215 23.21 -6.90 -3.97
CA VAL A 215 22.53 -6.67 -5.24
C VAL A 215 23.50 -5.76 -5.95
N SER A 216 24.43 -6.35 -6.68
CA SER A 216 25.40 -5.61 -7.47
C SER A 216 24.64 -4.56 -8.27
N ASP A 217 25.00 -3.29 -8.08
CA ASP A 217 24.54 -2.21 -8.94
C ASP A 217 24.80 -2.62 -10.39
N GLY A 218 23.73 -2.87 -11.14
CA GLY A 218 23.81 -3.35 -12.51
C GLY A 218 23.55 -4.85 -12.74
N VAL A 219 22.69 -5.53 -11.96
CA VAL A 219 22.15 -6.83 -12.44
C VAL A 219 21.28 -6.59 -13.68
N THR A 220 21.87 -6.73 -14.87
CA THR A 220 21.14 -6.79 -16.13
C THR A 220 20.04 -7.85 -16.00
N PRO A 221 18.76 -7.48 -16.17
CA PRO A 221 17.67 -8.43 -16.01
C PRO A 221 17.86 -9.63 -16.95
N LYS A 222 17.98 -10.85 -16.42
CA LYS A 222 18.23 -12.05 -17.25
C LYS A 222 17.00 -12.60 -17.98
N GLY A 223 15.86 -11.89 -17.97
CA GLY A 223 14.64 -12.31 -18.66
C GLY A 223 13.57 -11.21 -18.71
N LEU A 224 12.75 -11.24 -19.76
CA LEU A 224 11.76 -10.21 -20.07
C LEU A 224 10.69 -10.09 -18.97
N LEU A 225 10.14 -11.19 -18.47
CA LEU A 225 8.99 -11.13 -17.55
C LEU A 225 9.32 -11.35 -16.07
N SER A 226 10.61 -11.47 -15.71
CA SER A 226 11.01 -11.68 -14.31
C SER A 226 10.59 -10.47 -13.46
N HIS A 227 9.85 -10.73 -12.38
CA HIS A 227 9.24 -9.71 -11.51
C HIS A 227 8.19 -8.80 -12.18
N ILE A 228 7.79 -9.08 -13.42
CA ILE A 228 6.73 -8.36 -14.15
C ILE A 228 5.47 -9.22 -14.22
N ALA A 229 5.58 -10.44 -14.75
CA ALA A 229 4.47 -11.38 -14.75
C ALA A 229 4.12 -11.82 -13.33
N ARG A 230 2.83 -11.94 -13.03
CA ARG A 230 2.31 -12.31 -11.71
C ARG A 230 1.61 -13.66 -11.74
N CYS A 231 1.71 -14.40 -10.63
CA CYS A 231 0.89 -15.58 -10.42
C CYS A 231 -0.58 -15.16 -10.28
N HIS A 232 -1.48 -15.72 -11.09
CA HIS A 232 -2.90 -15.41 -11.00
C HIS A 232 -3.50 -15.74 -9.62
N TYR A 233 -3.01 -16.79 -8.94
CA TYR A 233 -3.61 -17.28 -7.69
C TYR A 233 -3.14 -16.55 -6.43
N CYS A 234 -1.88 -16.11 -6.37
CA CYS A 234 -1.34 -15.46 -5.18
C CYS A 234 -0.92 -14.00 -5.43
N GLY A 235 -1.06 -13.51 -6.67
CA GLY A 235 -0.71 -12.14 -7.07
C GLY A 235 0.79 -11.80 -7.04
N ARG A 236 1.65 -12.70 -6.55
CA ARG A 236 3.07 -12.46 -6.38
C ARG A 236 3.83 -12.50 -7.71
N PRO A 237 4.90 -11.69 -7.85
CA PRO A 237 5.75 -11.70 -9.03
C PRO A 237 6.37 -13.08 -9.25
N LEU A 238 6.41 -13.52 -10.51
CA LEU A 238 7.12 -14.71 -10.92
C LEU A 238 8.62 -14.39 -11.06
N THR A 239 9.45 -15.37 -10.70
CA THR A 239 10.91 -15.24 -10.81
C THR A 239 11.44 -16.17 -11.89
N ARG A 240 12.44 -15.73 -12.64
CA ARG A 240 13.16 -16.59 -13.58
C ARG A 240 14.01 -17.60 -12.81
N THR A 241 13.90 -18.88 -13.16
CA THR A 241 14.73 -19.96 -12.62
C THR A 241 15.07 -20.91 -13.76
N THR A 242 16.29 -21.44 -13.77
CA THR A 242 16.69 -22.41 -14.79
C THR A 242 16.50 -23.83 -14.27
N PHE A 243 15.96 -24.72 -15.09
CA PHE A 243 15.72 -26.12 -14.76
C PHE A 243 16.53 -27.01 -15.71
N LYS A 244 17.03 -28.15 -15.23
CA LYS A 244 17.64 -29.16 -16.12
C LYS A 244 16.59 -29.68 -17.11
N ALA A 245 16.96 -29.80 -18.38
CA ALA A 245 16.12 -30.44 -19.38
C ALA A 245 15.94 -31.93 -19.04
N ARG A 246 14.73 -32.49 -19.18
CA ARG A 246 14.51 -33.94 -19.01
C ARG A 246 15.09 -34.70 -20.22
N GLY A 247 16.03 -35.62 -20.00
CA GLY A 247 16.62 -36.48 -21.03
C GLY A 247 17.76 -37.38 -20.51
N ARG A 248 18.24 -38.34 -21.33
CA ARG A 248 19.36 -39.25 -20.99
C ARG A 248 20.74 -38.74 -21.44
N ALA A 249 20.83 -37.52 -21.97
CA ALA A 249 22.10 -36.95 -22.41
C ALA A 249 23.05 -36.71 -21.21
N PRO A 250 24.37 -36.92 -21.38
CA PRO A 250 25.36 -36.76 -20.30
C PRO A 250 25.44 -35.32 -19.77
N VAL A 251 25.15 -34.33 -20.62
CA VAL A 251 25.01 -32.91 -20.22
C VAL A 251 23.65 -32.40 -20.68
N GLN A 252 22.78 -32.07 -19.72
CA GLN A 252 21.44 -31.54 -20.01
C GLN A 252 21.47 -30.00 -20.06
N PRO A 253 20.99 -29.37 -21.15
CA PRO A 253 20.88 -27.91 -21.22
C PRO A 253 19.90 -27.41 -20.15
N ARG A 254 20.17 -26.23 -19.60
CA ARG A 254 19.29 -25.60 -18.60
C ARG A 254 18.26 -24.70 -19.28
N ILE A 255 16.98 -25.03 -19.13
CA ILE A 255 15.89 -24.29 -19.74
C ILE A 255 15.37 -23.24 -18.75
N PRO A 256 15.34 -21.94 -19.11
CA PRO A 256 14.78 -20.92 -18.26
C PRO A 256 13.26 -21.02 -18.21
N LYS A 257 12.70 -20.89 -17.00
CA LYS A 257 11.27 -20.88 -16.73
C LYS A 257 10.94 -19.74 -15.79
N TYR A 258 9.74 -19.17 -15.90
CA TYR A 258 9.16 -18.36 -14.83
C TYR A 258 8.41 -19.26 -13.87
N HIS A 259 8.61 -19.00 -12.58
CA HIS A 259 8.10 -19.85 -11.52
C HIS A 259 7.59 -19.00 -10.36
N CYS A 260 6.42 -19.37 -9.84
CA CYS A 260 5.91 -18.85 -8.59
C CYS A 260 6.64 -19.53 -7.42
N ARG A 261 7.69 -18.88 -6.90
CA ARG A 261 8.47 -19.37 -5.75
C ARG A 261 7.77 -19.22 -4.40
N PHE A 262 6.53 -18.72 -4.38
CA PHE A 262 5.83 -18.56 -3.12
C PHE A 262 5.46 -19.93 -2.55
N ARG A 263 6.00 -20.20 -1.35
CA ARG A 263 5.76 -21.42 -0.60
C ARG A 263 4.28 -21.56 -0.25
N GLY A 264 3.70 -22.72 -0.55
CA GLY A 264 2.26 -22.97 -0.46
C GLY A 264 1.44 -22.60 -1.72
N CYS A 265 2.01 -21.87 -2.68
CA CYS A 265 1.39 -21.71 -4.00
C CYS A 265 1.98 -22.69 -5.00
N TYR A 266 3.21 -22.47 -5.48
CA TYR A 266 3.89 -23.29 -6.52
C TYR A 266 3.06 -23.64 -7.78
N LYS A 267 1.89 -23.02 -7.98
CA LYS A 267 0.91 -23.41 -9.01
C LYS A 267 1.35 -23.06 -10.43
N VAL A 268 2.30 -22.15 -10.57
CA VAL A 268 2.69 -21.57 -11.86
C VAL A 268 4.15 -21.85 -12.15
N VAL A 269 4.36 -22.62 -13.22
CA VAL A 269 5.63 -22.79 -13.91
C VAL A 269 5.36 -22.70 -15.42
N ILE A 270 6.16 -21.91 -16.13
CA ILE A 270 6.00 -21.67 -17.57
C ILE A 270 7.36 -21.45 -18.23
N ALA A 271 7.56 -21.96 -19.45
CA ALA A 271 8.82 -21.81 -20.18
C ALA A 271 9.06 -20.34 -20.54
N ALA A 272 10.22 -19.79 -20.17
CA ALA A 272 10.47 -18.35 -20.28
C ALA A 272 10.51 -17.87 -21.73
N GLY A 273 11.26 -18.55 -22.60
CA GLY A 273 11.37 -18.15 -24.01
C GLY A 273 10.02 -18.10 -24.73
N TRP A 274 9.16 -19.10 -24.50
CA TRP A 274 7.84 -19.14 -25.12
C TRP A 274 6.93 -18.00 -24.64
N VAL A 275 6.83 -17.77 -23.33
CA VAL A 275 5.96 -16.69 -22.83
C VAL A 275 6.52 -15.30 -23.11
N ASP A 276 7.85 -15.15 -23.14
CA ASP A 276 8.51 -13.90 -23.53
C ASP A 276 8.17 -13.55 -24.98
N GLN A 277 8.20 -14.54 -25.88
CA GLN A 277 7.79 -14.38 -27.28
C GLN A 277 6.31 -14.05 -27.38
N LEU A 278 5.41 -14.81 -26.74
CA LEU A 278 3.97 -14.56 -26.78
C LEU A 278 3.62 -13.14 -26.31
N VAL A 279 4.22 -12.69 -25.20
CA VAL A 279 3.98 -11.33 -24.68
C VAL A 279 4.56 -10.28 -25.63
N SER A 280 5.74 -10.51 -26.20
CA SER A 280 6.34 -9.58 -27.17
C SER A 280 5.47 -9.43 -28.42
N GLU A 281 5.00 -10.54 -28.99
CA GLU A 281 4.09 -10.56 -30.13
C GLU A 281 2.77 -9.85 -29.81
N THR A 282 2.22 -10.09 -28.62
CA THR A 282 1.00 -9.40 -28.18
C THR A 282 1.23 -7.90 -28.02
N ALA A 283 2.38 -7.50 -27.47
CA ALA A 283 2.73 -6.10 -27.30
C ALA A 283 2.90 -5.39 -28.66
N VAL A 284 3.66 -5.98 -29.58
CA VAL A 284 3.83 -5.46 -30.95
C VAL A 284 2.47 -5.34 -31.64
N ALA A 285 1.66 -6.40 -31.63
CA ALA A 285 0.33 -6.38 -32.25
C ALA A 285 -0.60 -5.33 -31.63
N TRP A 286 -0.46 -5.07 -30.32
CA TRP A 286 -1.22 -4.02 -29.64
C TRP A 286 -0.72 -2.62 -30.06
N PHE A 287 0.59 -2.39 -30.12
CA PHE A 287 1.17 -1.12 -30.57
C PHE A 287 0.93 -0.86 -32.07
N SER A 288 0.75 -1.88 -32.90
CA SER A 288 0.45 -1.71 -34.33
C SER A 288 -0.98 -1.22 -34.64
N ARG A 289 -1.88 -1.18 -33.65
CA ARG A 289 -3.24 -0.67 -33.85
C ARG A 289 -3.27 0.84 -33.70
N GLN A 290 -3.73 1.55 -34.73
CA GLN A 290 -3.81 3.01 -34.75
C GLN A 290 -4.58 3.61 -33.56
N GLU A 291 -5.65 2.96 -33.11
CA GLU A 291 -6.41 3.39 -31.93
C GLU A 291 -5.56 3.40 -30.64
N ASN A 292 -4.67 2.41 -30.48
CA ASN A 292 -3.79 2.32 -29.34
C ASN A 292 -2.62 3.31 -29.45
N ILE A 293 -2.09 3.53 -30.66
CA ILE A 293 -1.09 4.58 -30.92
C ILE A 293 -1.68 5.94 -30.56
N ALA A 294 -2.86 6.28 -31.09
CA ALA A 294 -3.55 7.53 -30.81
C ALA A 294 -3.82 7.72 -29.31
N MET A 295 -4.09 6.65 -28.56
CA MET A 295 -4.25 6.73 -27.10
C MET A 295 -2.94 7.02 -26.36
N LEU A 296 -1.79 6.62 -26.92
CA LEU A 296 -0.45 6.88 -26.36
C LEU A 296 0.16 8.19 -26.87
N THR A 297 -0.24 8.65 -28.05
CA THR A 297 0.28 9.84 -28.72
C THR A 297 -0.69 11.03 -28.71
N ALA A 298 -1.86 10.91 -28.06
CA ALA A 298 -2.79 12.02 -27.89
C ALA A 298 -2.10 13.18 -27.15
N GLU A 299 -1.62 14.13 -27.93
CA GLU A 299 -1.06 15.38 -27.44
C GLU A 299 -2.15 16.20 -26.76
N GLY A 300 -1.88 16.61 -25.52
CA GLY A 300 -2.55 17.71 -24.87
C GLY A 300 -1.52 18.40 -23.99
N GLU A 301 -1.21 19.67 -24.30
CA GLU A 301 -0.13 20.49 -23.71
C GLU A 301 -0.11 20.54 -22.17
N ASP A 302 -1.18 20.13 -21.49
CA ASP A 302 -1.28 20.10 -20.03
C ASP A 302 -1.17 18.71 -19.38
N TRP A 303 -0.92 17.64 -20.13
CA TRP A 303 -0.99 16.29 -19.55
C TRP A 303 0.24 15.89 -18.75
N ALA A 304 1.46 16.20 -19.21
CA ALA A 304 2.69 15.99 -18.43
C ALA A 304 2.62 16.74 -17.09
N ALA A 305 2.12 17.98 -17.11
CA ALA A 305 1.81 18.76 -15.92
C ALA A 305 0.78 18.05 -15.02
N ARG A 306 -0.31 17.52 -15.58
CA ARG A 306 -1.33 16.74 -14.84
C ARG A 306 -0.79 15.42 -14.27
N SER A 307 0.13 14.74 -14.94
CA SER A 307 0.77 13.50 -14.46
C SER A 307 1.75 13.77 -13.34
N THR A 308 2.64 14.74 -13.53
CA THR A 308 3.53 15.22 -12.47
C THR A 308 2.70 15.70 -11.29
N GLN A 309 1.59 16.40 -11.52
CA GLN A 309 0.67 16.82 -10.47
C GLN A 309 -0.04 15.62 -9.82
N ALA A 310 -0.40 14.57 -10.56
CA ALA A 310 -0.99 13.35 -10.02
C ALA A 310 0.05 12.54 -9.20
N GLU A 311 1.31 12.47 -9.62
CA GLU A 311 2.41 11.85 -8.88
C GLU A 311 2.71 12.62 -7.59
N LEU A 312 2.85 13.95 -7.68
CA LEU A 312 2.99 14.83 -6.52
C LEU A 312 1.79 14.67 -5.58
N ARG A 313 0.58 14.51 -6.13
CA ARG A 313 -0.64 14.26 -5.36
C ARG A 313 -0.63 12.88 -4.69
N VAL A 314 -0.13 11.84 -5.34
CA VAL A 314 0.06 10.51 -4.71
C VAL A 314 1.03 10.62 -3.54
N VAL A 315 2.17 11.28 -3.74
CA VAL A 315 3.17 11.49 -2.68
C VAL A 315 2.55 12.30 -1.54
N GLU A 316 1.90 13.43 -1.83
CA GLU A 316 1.22 14.26 -0.83
C GLU A 316 0.17 13.48 -0.03
N LEU A 317 -0.70 12.74 -0.70
CA LEU A 317 -1.76 11.96 -0.04
C LEU A 317 -1.19 10.80 0.78
N GLN A 318 -0.10 10.18 0.33
CA GLN A 318 0.62 9.15 1.07
C GLN A 318 1.30 9.75 2.30
N THR A 319 1.99 10.87 2.15
CA THR A 319 2.59 11.62 3.26
C THR A 319 1.53 12.01 4.29
N ARG A 320 0.38 12.54 3.87
CA ARG A 320 -0.72 12.86 4.80
C ARG A 320 -1.29 11.64 5.50
N LEU A 321 -1.32 10.48 4.83
CA LEU A 321 -1.77 9.23 5.44
C LEU A 321 -0.74 8.71 6.46
N ASP A 322 0.55 8.80 6.13
CA ASP A 322 1.65 8.42 7.02
C ASP A 322 1.72 9.36 8.23
N GLU A 323 1.58 10.67 8.03
CA GLU A 323 1.48 11.66 9.10
C GLU A 323 0.27 11.41 10.01
N ALA A 324 -0.89 11.06 9.44
CA ALA A 324 -2.06 10.68 10.24
C ALA A 324 -1.80 9.40 11.05
N ALA A 325 -1.08 8.43 10.48
CA ALA A 325 -0.67 7.22 11.17
C ALA A 325 0.35 7.52 12.29
N ASP A 326 1.28 8.45 12.06
CA ASP A 326 2.26 8.90 13.05
C ASP A 326 1.61 9.71 14.17
N GLN A 327 0.64 10.58 13.85
CA GLN A 327 -0.18 11.28 14.83
C GLN A 327 -0.99 10.30 15.67
N TYR A 328 -1.54 9.25 15.06
CA TYR A 328 -2.22 8.19 15.82
C TYR A 328 -1.24 7.44 16.71
N ALA A 329 -0.06 7.07 16.20
CA ALA A 329 0.98 6.40 16.96
C ALA A 329 1.54 7.26 18.12
N ALA A 330 1.52 8.58 17.95
CA ALA A 330 1.86 9.56 18.97
C ALA A 330 0.70 9.88 19.94
N GLY A 331 -0.51 9.35 19.71
CA GLY A 331 -1.70 9.58 20.53
C GLY A 331 -2.36 10.94 20.32
N ALA A 332 -2.02 11.67 19.24
CA ALA A 332 -2.60 12.96 18.88
C ALA A 332 -4.02 12.85 18.30
N VAL A 333 -4.30 11.76 17.58
CA VAL A 333 -5.62 11.49 16.98
C VAL A 333 -6.15 10.13 17.42
N THR A 334 -7.47 9.99 17.48
CA THR A 334 -8.13 8.73 17.87
C THR A 334 -8.17 7.74 16.70
N LEU A 335 -8.33 6.45 17.01
CA LEU A 335 -8.48 5.40 15.98
C LEU A 335 -9.66 5.69 15.04
N ALA A 336 -10.78 6.18 15.57
CA ALA A 336 -11.95 6.54 14.77
C ALA A 336 -11.64 7.68 13.78
N THR A 337 -10.78 8.62 14.17
CA THR A 337 -10.30 9.69 13.29
C THR A 337 -9.35 9.14 12.23
N LEU A 338 -8.38 8.31 12.60
CA LEU A 338 -7.49 7.65 11.63
C LEU A 338 -8.28 6.81 10.61
N SER A 339 -9.26 6.02 11.05
CA SER A 339 -10.10 5.21 10.15
C SER A 339 -10.90 6.06 9.16
N ARG A 340 -11.40 7.25 9.57
CA ARG A 340 -12.06 8.19 8.65
C ARG A 340 -11.08 8.82 7.66
N VAL A 341 -9.88 9.18 8.12
CA VAL A 341 -8.82 9.69 7.26
C VAL A 341 -8.41 8.63 6.24
N GLU A 342 -8.19 7.39 6.66
CA GLU A 342 -7.93 6.24 5.78
C GLU A 342 -9.05 6.02 4.76
N ALA A 343 -10.31 6.01 5.21
CA ALA A 343 -11.46 5.82 4.34
C ALA A 343 -11.59 6.94 3.29
N THR A 344 -11.11 8.15 3.62
CA THR A 344 -11.16 9.32 2.73
C THR A 344 -9.97 9.37 1.78
N LEU A 345 -8.76 9.14 2.28
CA LEU A 345 -7.51 9.26 1.51
C LEU A 345 -7.26 8.03 0.65
N ARG A 346 -7.65 6.82 1.07
CA ARG A 346 -7.33 5.59 0.31
C ARG A 346 -7.98 5.55 -1.08
N PRO A 347 -9.27 5.92 -1.25
CA PRO A 347 -9.85 6.07 -2.58
C PRO A 347 -9.19 7.18 -3.41
N GLN A 348 -8.79 8.29 -2.79
CA GLN A 348 -8.08 9.39 -3.48
C GLN A 348 -6.68 8.99 -3.91
N ILE A 349 -5.97 8.21 -3.10
CA ILE A 349 -4.67 7.61 -3.44
C ILE A 349 -4.86 6.64 -4.60
N GLU A 350 -5.88 5.78 -4.56
CA GLU A 350 -6.17 4.87 -5.68
C GLU A 350 -6.54 5.63 -6.96
N GLN A 351 -7.32 6.71 -6.87
CA GLN A 351 -7.69 7.57 -7.99
C GLN A 351 -6.47 8.33 -8.54
N ALA A 352 -5.66 8.94 -7.67
CA ALA A 352 -4.45 9.64 -8.06
C ALA A 352 -3.40 8.68 -8.62
N GLN A 353 -3.30 7.46 -8.09
CA GLN A 353 -2.46 6.40 -8.67
C GLN A 353 -2.93 5.98 -10.05
N ARG A 354 -4.25 5.90 -10.29
CA ARG A 354 -4.82 5.65 -11.63
C ARG A 354 -4.54 6.81 -12.58
N ALA A 355 -4.64 8.05 -12.10
CA ALA A 355 -4.36 9.26 -12.88
C ALA A 355 -2.85 9.52 -13.12
N ALA A 356 -2.00 9.00 -12.23
CA ALA A 356 -0.55 8.98 -12.34
C ALA A 356 -0.05 7.79 -13.18
N VAL A 357 -0.93 6.90 -13.65
CA VAL A 357 -0.57 5.95 -14.70
C VAL A 357 -0.53 6.73 -16.01
N PRO A 358 0.64 6.89 -16.64
CA PRO A 358 0.74 7.68 -17.85
C PRO A 358 0.06 6.97 -19.04
N PRO A 359 -0.67 7.65 -19.96
CA PRO A 359 -0.54 7.33 -21.36
C PRO A 359 0.82 7.90 -21.76
N VAL A 360 1.86 7.15 -21.44
CA VAL A 360 3.18 7.24 -22.05
C VAL A 360 3.58 8.65 -22.55
N GLY A 361 4.06 9.48 -21.63
CA GLY A 361 4.91 10.63 -21.94
C GLY A 361 6.39 10.24 -21.99
N ASP A 362 6.68 8.99 -22.38
CA ASP A 362 8.01 8.42 -22.30
C ASP A 362 8.61 8.31 -23.70
N ASP A 363 9.75 8.98 -23.88
CA ASP A 363 10.47 9.05 -25.17
C ASP A 363 10.73 7.67 -25.76
N GLY A 364 10.96 6.64 -24.93
CA GLY A 364 11.25 5.28 -25.39
C GLY A 364 10.03 4.58 -26.01
N ILE A 365 8.84 4.77 -25.43
CA ILE A 365 7.63 4.22 -26.03
C ILE A 365 7.15 5.12 -27.17
N ARG A 366 7.32 6.44 -27.08
CA ARG A 366 7.04 7.36 -28.19
C ARG A 366 7.86 6.97 -29.42
N ALA A 367 9.18 6.82 -29.27
CA ALA A 367 10.08 6.35 -30.33
C ALA A 367 9.66 4.99 -30.90
N LEU A 368 9.16 4.08 -30.06
CA LEU A 368 8.64 2.78 -30.51
C LEU A 368 7.36 2.91 -31.34
N VAL A 369 6.39 3.72 -30.91
CA VAL A 369 5.07 3.83 -31.58
C VAL A 369 5.08 4.78 -32.78
N THR A 370 6.07 5.66 -32.89
CA THR A 370 6.30 6.52 -34.06
C THR A 370 7.22 5.89 -35.11
N ALA A 371 7.76 4.70 -34.85
CA ALA A 371 8.61 4.00 -35.82
C ALA A 371 7.79 3.48 -37.00
N ASP A 372 8.36 3.57 -38.22
CA ASP A 372 7.72 3.05 -39.44
C ASP A 372 7.49 1.54 -39.37
N ASP A 373 8.42 0.81 -38.72
CA ASP A 373 8.28 -0.61 -38.40
C ASP A 373 8.42 -0.84 -36.88
N ILE A 374 7.27 -0.92 -36.22
CA ILE A 374 7.15 -1.18 -34.78
C ILE A 374 7.78 -2.52 -34.38
N ARG A 375 7.75 -3.55 -35.25
CA ARG A 375 8.36 -4.85 -34.96
C ARG A 375 9.88 -4.72 -34.95
N ALA A 376 10.45 -4.09 -35.98
CA ALA A 376 11.90 -3.87 -36.04
C ALA A 376 12.38 -2.99 -34.87
N ALA A 377 11.63 -1.93 -34.56
CA ALA A 377 11.91 -1.05 -33.43
C ALA A 377 11.81 -1.80 -32.08
N TRP A 378 10.80 -2.66 -31.91
CA TRP A 378 10.70 -3.52 -30.73
C TRP A 378 11.92 -4.42 -30.63
N GLU A 379 12.30 -5.15 -31.69
CA GLU A 379 13.43 -6.07 -31.62
C GLU A 379 14.76 -5.37 -31.29
N ALA A 380 14.98 -4.17 -31.85
CA ALA A 380 16.16 -3.34 -31.57
C ALA A 380 16.19 -2.76 -30.14
N THR A 381 15.04 -2.66 -29.47
CA THR A 381 14.94 -2.13 -28.11
C THR A 381 15.63 -3.06 -27.11
N ASP A 382 16.45 -2.49 -26.21
CA ASP A 382 17.16 -3.29 -25.21
C ASP A 382 16.20 -3.91 -24.17
N LEU A 383 16.68 -4.96 -23.50
CA LEU A 383 15.84 -5.73 -22.58
C LEU A 383 15.35 -4.93 -21.36
N ARG A 384 16.13 -3.97 -20.85
CA ARG A 384 15.71 -3.13 -19.72
C ARG A 384 14.56 -2.23 -20.16
N GLU A 385 14.64 -1.70 -21.37
CA GLU A 385 13.64 -0.83 -21.93
C GLU A 385 12.36 -1.60 -22.28
N LYS A 386 12.44 -2.73 -23.00
CA LYS A 386 11.29 -3.65 -23.22
C LYS A 386 10.55 -3.97 -21.92
N ARG A 387 11.30 -4.26 -20.85
CA ARG A 387 10.75 -4.54 -19.51
C ARG A 387 10.00 -3.36 -18.90
N ARG A 388 10.57 -2.16 -19.03
CA ARG A 388 9.96 -0.91 -18.55
C ARG A 388 8.64 -0.67 -19.27
N ILE A 389 8.64 -0.77 -20.60
CA ILE A 389 7.45 -0.63 -21.46
C ILE A 389 6.36 -1.64 -21.07
N LEU A 390 6.69 -2.94 -21.00
CA LEU A 390 5.70 -3.97 -20.65
C LEU A 390 5.08 -3.77 -19.28
N LYS A 391 5.89 -3.34 -18.29
CA LYS A 391 5.40 -3.10 -16.93
C LYS A 391 4.45 -1.90 -16.87
N ALA A 392 4.70 -0.87 -17.68
CA ALA A 392 3.90 0.34 -17.75
C ALA A 392 2.56 0.11 -18.48
N VAL A 393 2.60 -0.62 -19.60
CA VAL A 393 1.43 -0.77 -20.49
C VAL A 393 0.55 -1.96 -20.13
N PHE A 394 1.12 -3.06 -19.63
CA PHE A 394 0.37 -4.31 -19.44
C PHE A 394 0.36 -4.78 -17.98
N GLU A 395 -0.77 -5.40 -17.60
CA GLU A 395 -0.85 -6.34 -16.49
C GLU A 395 -0.79 -7.75 -17.05
N ILE A 396 0.21 -8.53 -16.63
CA ILE A 396 0.45 -9.89 -17.13
C ILE A 396 0.26 -10.86 -15.97
N ARG A 397 -0.77 -11.71 -16.05
CA ARG A 397 -1.05 -12.77 -15.07
C ARG A 397 -0.95 -14.14 -15.73
N ILE A 398 -0.40 -15.11 -15.00
CA ILE A 398 -0.20 -16.47 -15.51
C ILE A 398 -0.96 -17.47 -14.63
N THR A 399 -1.73 -18.36 -15.25
CA THR A 399 -2.50 -19.43 -14.60
C THR A 399 -1.76 -20.78 -14.64
N LYS A 400 -2.28 -21.76 -13.88
CA LYS A 400 -1.65 -23.08 -13.74
C LYS A 400 -1.74 -23.86 -15.06
N ALA A 401 -0.77 -24.74 -15.31
CA ALA A 401 -0.93 -25.70 -16.38
C ALA A 401 -2.08 -26.66 -16.03
N PRO A 402 -2.97 -27.02 -16.98
CA PRO A 402 -4.03 -27.99 -16.74
C PRO A 402 -3.46 -29.38 -16.43
N ARG A 403 -2.28 -29.71 -16.96
CA ARG A 403 -1.52 -30.92 -16.65
C ARG A 403 -0.08 -30.58 -16.29
N LEU A 404 0.41 -31.17 -15.21
CA LEU A 404 1.79 -31.00 -14.75
C LEU A 404 2.76 -31.54 -15.82
N GLY A 405 3.74 -30.74 -16.22
CA GLY A 405 4.75 -31.17 -17.20
C GLY A 405 4.27 -31.18 -18.66
N SER A 406 3.10 -30.60 -18.96
CA SER A 406 2.67 -30.39 -20.36
C SER A 406 3.73 -29.59 -21.12
N ARG A 407 4.06 -30.08 -22.33
CA ARG A 407 5.00 -29.43 -23.27
C ARG A 407 4.28 -28.57 -24.31
N THR A 408 2.95 -28.64 -24.33
CA THR A 408 2.12 -27.92 -25.28
C THR A 408 2.06 -26.45 -24.90
N MET A 409 2.25 -25.59 -25.90
CA MET A 409 2.05 -24.15 -25.79
C MET A 409 0.56 -23.88 -25.55
N GLN A 410 0.24 -23.12 -24.52
CA GLN A 410 -1.14 -22.91 -24.01
C GLN A 410 -1.37 -21.42 -23.78
N PRO A 411 -1.57 -20.63 -24.85
CA PRO A 411 -1.68 -19.17 -24.78
C PRO A 411 -2.74 -18.69 -23.78
N GLU A 412 -3.83 -19.43 -23.62
CA GLU A 412 -4.95 -19.15 -22.71
C GLU A 412 -4.53 -19.05 -21.23
N ARG A 413 -3.34 -19.55 -20.88
CA ARG A 413 -2.79 -19.43 -19.53
C ARG A 413 -2.17 -18.07 -19.24
N VAL A 414 -1.91 -17.27 -20.27
CA VAL A 414 -1.21 -15.99 -20.17
C VAL A 414 -2.25 -14.88 -20.39
N LEU A 415 -2.74 -14.35 -19.28
CA LEU A 415 -3.72 -13.26 -19.27
C LEU A 415 -2.96 -11.94 -19.38
N ILE A 416 -3.09 -11.27 -20.52
CA ILE A 416 -2.45 -9.98 -20.80
C ILE A 416 -3.56 -8.94 -20.89
N THR A 417 -3.54 -7.96 -20.00
CA THR A 417 -4.56 -6.91 -19.93
C THR A 417 -3.88 -5.54 -20.03
N PRO A 418 -4.22 -4.70 -21.02
CA PRO A 418 -3.73 -3.33 -21.07
C PRO A 418 -4.17 -2.58 -19.81
N ARG A 419 -3.26 -1.79 -19.23
CA ARG A 419 -3.52 -0.94 -18.05
C ARG A 419 -4.29 0.31 -18.41
N VAL A 420 -4.21 0.72 -19.67
CA VAL A 420 -4.95 1.86 -20.22
C VAL A 420 -6.22 1.30 -20.86
N GLN A 421 -7.38 1.66 -20.32
CA GLN A 421 -8.69 1.21 -20.80
C GLN A 421 -9.27 2.27 -21.75
N HIS A 422 -9.90 1.84 -22.84
CA HIS A 422 -10.75 2.70 -23.65
C HIS A 422 -11.78 3.37 -22.72
N ALA A 423 -11.95 4.69 -22.85
CA ALA A 423 -13.19 5.31 -22.42
C ALA A 423 -14.30 4.76 -23.32
N THR A 424 -14.95 3.67 -22.89
CA THR A 424 -16.16 3.20 -23.55
C THR A 424 -17.20 4.30 -23.43
N ARG A 425 -17.43 4.99 -24.54
CA ARG A 425 -18.57 5.88 -24.71
C ARG A 425 -19.83 5.03 -24.44
N PRO A 426 -20.70 5.40 -23.48
CA PRO A 426 -21.92 4.62 -23.26
C PRO A 426 -22.75 4.65 -24.54
N THR A 427 -22.91 3.50 -25.17
CA THR A 427 -23.88 3.29 -26.25
C THR A 427 -25.27 3.51 -25.66
N SER A 428 -25.90 4.63 -26.00
CA SER A 428 -27.31 4.84 -25.74
C SER A 428 -28.11 3.97 -26.71
N GLU A 429 -28.36 2.72 -26.35
CA GLU A 429 -29.48 1.99 -26.92
C GLU A 429 -30.73 2.39 -26.13
N ALA A 430 -31.52 3.28 -26.72
CA ALA A 430 -32.89 3.55 -26.30
C ALA A 430 -33.74 2.31 -26.59
N PRO A 431 -34.61 1.86 -25.67
CA PRO A 431 -35.55 0.80 -25.98
C PRO A 431 -36.60 1.32 -26.95
N LEU A 432 -36.66 0.68 -28.12
CA LEU A 432 -37.80 0.77 -29.04
C LEU A 432 -39.05 0.35 -28.28
N GLY A 433 -39.98 1.30 -28.10
CA GLY A 433 -41.31 1.02 -27.62
C GLY A 433 -42.06 0.17 -28.63
N THR A 434 -42.61 -0.95 -28.18
CA THR A 434 -43.68 -1.66 -28.87
C THR A 434 -45.02 -1.10 -28.43
N GLN A 435 -45.85 -0.81 -29.44
CA GLN A 435 -47.27 -0.49 -29.35
C GLN A 435 -48.08 -1.65 -28.77
#